data_AF-A0A8S2WGX7-F1
#
_entry.id   AF-A0A8S2WGX7-F1
#
_cell.length_a   1.000
_cell.length_b   1.000
_cell.length_c   1.000
_cell.angle_alpha   90.00
_cell.angle_beta   90.00
_cell.angle_gamma   90.00
#
_symmetry.space_group_name_H-M   'P 1'
#
loop_
_entity.id
_entity.type
_entity.pdbx_description
1 polymer ?
#
loop_
_entity_poly.entity_id
_entity_poly.type
_entity_poly.pdbx_seq_one_letter_code
_entity_poly.pdbx_strand_id
1 'polypeptide(L)'
;MDIAIMNETEEGIDAWLTLVYLKGEQFYSSKIAALDLGGGSTQITYNPSLTDTSLAVKLNYLLRQQQPKQPQLINAFRERDKPGKMPNIDVNRAGLEEIKPDLVPNHRPKIKEKNHVESMSTEKILNRVKRQEIQEPREDDESLLFMSNMHQFQMFGRDIQLYSRSYLGYGLMIARETIFMNETIDGRKKDSKKSNDYYEKLIRKEKLLKTHCMPKEIKGKFKFQEFSWQVESHTDHNSEEQFYQCISKIDEYIGTNVQKAVGLEQMTIYV
;
A
#
# COMPACT_ATOMS: atom_id res chain seq x y z
N MET A 1 -1.26 -0.58 -32.04
CA MET A 1 -1.63 -1.55 -31.00
C MET A 1 -0.56 -1.40 -29.96
N ASP A 2 -0.90 -0.76 -28.85
CA ASP A 2 0.08 -0.47 -27.81
C ASP A 2 0.05 -1.61 -26.81
N ILE A 3 1.24 -2.13 -26.49
CA ILE A 3 1.43 -3.21 -25.52
C ILE A 3 2.22 -2.60 -24.38
N ALA A 4 1.63 -2.58 -23.20
CA ALA A 4 2.25 -2.11 -21.97
C ALA A 4 1.96 -3.08 -20.83
N ILE A 5 2.80 -3.03 -19.79
CA ILE A 5 2.52 -3.70 -18.52
C ILE A 5 1.57 -2.80 -17.75
N MET A 6 0.40 -3.32 -17.40
CA MET A 6 -0.59 -2.64 -16.57
C MET A 6 0.00 -2.36 -15.19
N ASN A 7 -0.17 -1.14 -14.69
CA ASN A 7 0.26 -0.81 -13.34
C ASN A 7 -0.76 -1.32 -12.30
N GLU A 8 -0.34 -1.42 -11.03
CA GLU A 8 -1.17 -2.02 -9.96
C GLU A 8 -2.47 -1.22 -9.69
N THR A 9 -2.45 0.09 -9.94
CA THR A 9 -3.64 0.94 -9.80
C THR A 9 -4.64 0.67 -10.93
N GLU A 10 -4.17 0.55 -12.17
CA GLU A 10 -4.97 0.22 -13.35
C GLU A 10 -5.64 -1.15 -13.19
N GLU A 11 -4.90 -2.16 -12.71
CA GLU A 11 -5.45 -3.50 -12.40
C GLU A 11 -6.65 -3.40 -11.44
N GLY A 12 -6.49 -2.65 -10.35
CA GLY A 12 -7.56 -2.43 -9.38
C GLY A 12 -8.75 -1.65 -9.95
N ILE A 13 -8.53 -0.65 -10.80
CA ILE A 13 -9.59 0.14 -11.44
C ILE A 13 -10.36 -0.70 -12.47
N ASP A 14 -9.67 -1.50 -13.26
CA ASP A 14 -10.26 -2.38 -14.28
C ASP A 14 -11.10 -3.49 -13.63
N ALA A 15 -10.62 -4.07 -12.53
CA ALA A 15 -11.38 -5.02 -11.73
C ALA A 15 -12.68 -4.41 -11.19
N TRP A 16 -12.60 -3.20 -10.61
CA TRP A 16 -13.78 -2.47 -10.13
C TRP A 16 -14.75 -2.13 -11.27
N LEU A 17 -14.25 -1.64 -12.40
CA LEU A 17 -15.06 -1.29 -13.56
C LEU A 17 -15.85 -2.51 -14.07
N THR A 18 -15.16 -3.65 -14.17
CA THR A 18 -15.75 -4.92 -14.58
C THR A 18 -16.87 -5.34 -13.63
N LEU A 19 -16.64 -5.28 -12.31
CA LEU A 19 -17.65 -5.64 -11.34
C LEU A 19 -18.88 -4.73 -11.40
N VAL A 20 -18.68 -3.41 -11.42
CA VAL A 20 -19.78 -2.44 -11.50
C VAL A 20 -20.61 -2.66 -12.78
N TYR A 21 -19.94 -2.89 -13.91
CA TYR A 21 -20.61 -3.18 -15.18
C TYR A 21 -21.44 -4.47 -15.10
N LEU A 22 -20.85 -5.57 -14.63
CA LEU A 22 -21.54 -6.87 -14.54
C LEU A 22 -22.68 -6.86 -13.54
N LYS A 23 -22.58 -6.06 -12.48
CA LYS A 23 -23.63 -5.88 -11.47
C LYS A 23 -24.71 -4.89 -11.89
N GLY A 24 -24.49 -4.14 -12.97
CA GLY A 24 -25.43 -3.14 -13.48
C GLY A 24 -25.59 -1.92 -12.56
N GLU A 25 -24.60 -1.62 -11.73
CA GLU A 25 -24.61 -0.44 -10.87
C GLU A 25 -24.20 0.84 -11.63
N GLN A 26 -24.63 1.99 -11.13
CA GLN A 26 -24.17 3.28 -11.65
C GLN A 26 -22.76 3.57 -11.10
N PHE A 27 -21.78 3.74 -11.98
CA PHE A 27 -20.37 3.95 -11.60
C PHE A 27 -20.14 5.09 -10.60
N TYR A 28 -20.86 6.21 -10.74
CA TYR A 28 -20.68 7.39 -9.89
C TYR A 28 -21.28 7.25 -8.48
N SER A 29 -22.11 6.25 -8.23
CA SER A 29 -22.76 6.01 -6.93
C SER A 29 -22.72 4.54 -6.51
N SER A 30 -21.79 3.77 -7.08
CA SER A 30 -21.68 2.34 -6.81
C SER A 30 -21.19 2.13 -5.37
N LYS A 31 -21.74 1.10 -4.73
CA LYS A 31 -21.30 0.64 -3.42
C LYS A 31 -20.39 -0.57 -3.52
N ILE A 32 -19.89 -0.90 -4.71
CA ILE A 32 -19.00 -2.03 -4.93
C ILE A 32 -17.58 -1.63 -4.56
N ALA A 33 -16.94 -2.48 -3.75
CA ALA A 33 -15.50 -2.50 -3.57
C ALA A 33 -14.93 -3.78 -4.20
N ALA A 34 -13.95 -3.62 -5.08
CA ALA A 34 -13.23 -4.71 -5.70
C ALA A 34 -11.98 -5.01 -4.86
N LEU A 35 -11.88 -6.23 -4.33
CA LEU A 35 -10.71 -6.75 -3.62
C LEU A 35 -10.05 -7.80 -4.51
N ASP A 36 -8.95 -7.45 -5.14
CA ASP A 36 -8.17 -8.39 -5.96
C ASP A 36 -7.06 -9.03 -5.12
N LEU A 37 -6.99 -10.36 -5.12
CA LEU A 37 -6.02 -11.16 -4.37
C LEU A 37 -5.03 -11.82 -5.33
N GLY A 38 -4.13 -10.99 -5.86
CA GLY A 38 -3.08 -11.42 -6.78
C GLY A 38 -1.99 -12.30 -6.13
N GLY A 39 -1.03 -12.71 -6.96
CA GLY A 39 0.10 -13.52 -6.50
C GLY A 39 1.15 -12.71 -5.71
N GLY A 40 1.42 -11.47 -6.13
CA GLY A 40 2.45 -10.59 -5.57
C GLY A 40 1.90 -9.40 -4.76
N SER A 41 0.67 -9.00 -5.02
CA SER A 41 -0.01 -7.86 -4.40
C SER A 41 -1.46 -8.23 -4.08
N THR A 42 -2.06 -7.42 -3.22
CA THR A 42 -3.52 -7.38 -2.99
C THR A 42 -3.98 -5.95 -3.26
N GLN A 43 -5.10 -5.76 -3.94
CA GLN A 43 -5.59 -4.45 -4.34
C GLN A 43 -7.01 -4.23 -3.83
N ILE A 44 -7.32 -3.01 -3.41
CA ILE A 44 -8.68 -2.61 -3.02
C ILE A 44 -9.06 -1.34 -3.76
N THR A 45 -10.18 -1.38 -4.49
CA THR A 45 -10.67 -0.24 -5.27
C THR A 45 -12.17 -0.04 -5.06
N TYR A 46 -12.57 1.20 -4.79
CA TYR A 46 -13.98 1.56 -4.59
C TYR A 46 -14.21 3.04 -4.86
N ASN A 47 -15.46 3.43 -5.11
CA ASN A 47 -15.87 4.82 -5.12
C ASN A 47 -16.20 5.25 -3.69
N PRO A 48 -15.41 6.13 -3.04
CA PRO A 48 -15.60 6.46 -1.63
C PRO A 48 -16.84 7.33 -1.33
N SER A 49 -17.73 7.60 -2.30
CA SER A 49 -18.97 8.40 -2.17
C SER A 49 -18.82 9.54 -1.15
N LEU A 50 -17.95 10.50 -1.48
CA LEU A 50 -17.51 11.59 -0.60
C LEU A 50 -18.61 12.62 -0.26
N THR A 51 -19.89 12.29 -0.41
CA THR A 51 -20.97 13.25 -0.20
C THR A 51 -21.33 13.45 1.28
N ASP A 52 -21.01 12.51 2.19
CA ASP A 52 -21.48 12.56 3.59
C ASP A 52 -20.50 12.01 4.66
N THR A 53 -19.20 11.95 4.39
CA THR A 53 -18.22 11.52 5.41
C THR A 53 -17.56 12.70 6.12
N SER A 54 -17.27 12.55 7.42
CA SER A 54 -16.37 13.48 8.15
C SER A 54 -15.03 13.65 7.43
N LEU A 55 -14.62 12.63 6.67
CA LEU A 55 -13.49 12.64 5.74
C LEU A 55 -13.71 13.61 4.58
N ALA A 56 -14.86 13.64 3.93
CA ALA A 56 -15.17 14.63 2.89
C ALA A 56 -15.28 16.06 3.42
N VAL A 57 -15.78 16.25 4.64
CA VAL A 57 -15.79 17.55 5.33
C VAL A 57 -14.35 17.98 5.69
N LYS A 58 -13.53 17.06 6.23
CA LYS A 58 -12.10 17.28 6.51
C LYS A 58 -11.30 17.53 5.22
N LEU A 59 -11.60 16.82 4.14
CA LEU A 59 -10.98 16.97 2.83
C LEU A 59 -11.33 18.32 2.21
N ASN A 60 -12.60 18.72 2.24
CA ASN A 60 -13.04 20.05 1.83
C ASN A 60 -12.42 21.15 2.71
N TYR A 61 -12.17 20.89 3.99
CA TYR A 61 -11.47 21.81 4.87
C TYR A 61 -9.98 21.91 4.51
N LEU A 62 -9.26 20.79 4.33
CA LEU A 62 -7.84 20.75 3.97
C LEU A 62 -7.58 21.36 2.58
N LEU A 63 -8.42 21.04 1.59
CA LEU A 63 -8.36 21.64 0.25
C LEU A 63 -8.60 23.16 0.30
N ARG A 64 -9.48 23.66 1.20
CA ARG A 64 -9.67 25.10 1.43
C ARG A 64 -8.50 25.77 2.15
N GLN A 65 -7.77 25.05 3.02
CA GLN A 65 -6.56 25.59 3.67
C GLN A 65 -5.36 25.62 2.71
N GLN A 66 -5.33 24.74 1.70
CA GLN A 66 -4.34 24.75 0.62
C GLN A 66 -4.63 25.78 -0.47
N GLN A 67 -5.83 26.36 -0.52
CA GLN A 67 -6.03 27.57 -1.31
C GLN A 67 -5.24 28.73 -0.68
N PRO A 68 -4.37 29.42 -1.45
CA PRO A 68 -3.55 30.48 -0.89
C PRO A 68 -4.43 31.55 -0.25
N LYS A 69 -4.29 31.71 1.08
CA LYS A 69 -4.82 32.86 1.80
C LYS A 69 -4.03 34.11 1.41
N GLN A 70 -4.39 34.72 0.27
CA GLN A 70 -4.49 36.18 0.10
C GLN A 70 -4.90 36.57 -1.34
N PRO A 71 -6.04 37.25 -1.54
CA PRO A 71 -6.49 37.72 -2.86
C PRO A 71 -5.89 39.09 -3.28
N GLN A 72 -4.60 39.36 -3.05
CA GLN A 72 -4.03 40.70 -3.31
C GLN A 72 -2.93 40.79 -4.37
N LEU A 73 -2.58 39.71 -5.07
CA LEU A 73 -1.66 39.80 -6.23
C LEU A 73 -2.29 39.47 -7.61
N ILE A 74 -3.63 39.36 -7.68
CA ILE A 74 -4.35 39.16 -8.96
C ILE A 74 -4.62 40.48 -9.71
N ASN A 75 -4.26 41.64 -9.14
CA ASN A 75 -4.44 42.93 -9.83
C ASN A 75 -3.25 43.35 -10.71
N ALA A 76 -2.12 42.63 -10.71
CA ALA A 76 -0.96 42.96 -11.56
C ALA A 76 -1.03 42.34 -12.97
N PHE A 77 -1.95 41.40 -13.22
CA PHE A 77 -2.13 40.75 -14.53
C PHE A 77 -3.31 41.27 -15.34
N ARG A 78 -4.09 42.23 -14.82
CA ARG A 78 -5.34 42.68 -15.45
C ARG A 78 -5.22 43.95 -16.32
N GLU A 79 -4.01 44.47 -16.52
CA GLU A 79 -3.80 45.69 -17.33
C GLU A 79 -3.13 45.47 -18.70
N ARG A 80 -3.08 44.24 -19.20
CA ARG A 80 -2.64 43.99 -20.58
C ARG A 80 -3.61 43.12 -21.34
N ASP A 81 -4.76 43.69 -21.68
CA ASP A 81 -5.50 43.30 -22.88
C ASP A 81 -6.37 44.48 -23.36
N LYS A 82 -5.91 45.16 -24.42
CA LYS A 82 -6.76 46.05 -25.23
C LYS A 82 -7.63 45.17 -26.14
N PRO A 83 -8.88 45.57 -26.45
CA PRO A 83 -9.79 44.73 -27.22
C PRO A 83 -9.42 44.73 -28.70
N GLY A 84 -9.21 43.55 -29.30
CA GLY A 84 -9.28 43.39 -30.76
C GLY A 84 -8.29 42.43 -31.41
N LYS A 85 -8.40 41.11 -31.14
CA LYS A 85 -8.35 39.96 -32.09
C LYS A 85 -8.11 38.69 -31.28
N MET A 86 -9.07 37.76 -31.31
CA MET A 86 -8.90 36.43 -30.75
C MET A 86 -7.98 35.62 -31.68
N PRO A 87 -6.91 34.96 -31.19
CA PRO A 87 -6.13 34.05 -32.00
C PRO A 87 -6.97 32.82 -32.37
N ASN A 88 -6.93 32.42 -33.64
CA ASN A 88 -7.63 31.23 -34.11
C ASN A 88 -6.82 29.99 -33.71
N ILE A 89 -7.37 29.12 -32.86
CA ILE A 89 -6.71 27.91 -32.38
C ILE A 89 -7.00 26.78 -33.39
N ASP A 90 -5.95 26.28 -34.04
CA ASP A 90 -6.02 25.11 -34.92
C ASP A 90 -6.07 23.82 -34.07
N VAL A 91 -7.23 23.17 -34.08
CA VAL A 91 -7.53 21.96 -33.31
C VAL A 91 -6.78 20.71 -33.78
N ASN A 92 -6.02 20.77 -34.88
CA ASN A 92 -5.22 19.64 -35.37
C ASN A 92 -3.78 19.60 -34.85
N ARG A 93 -3.40 20.51 -33.94
CA ARG A 93 -2.07 20.54 -33.29
C ARG A 93 -2.10 20.23 -31.79
N ALA A 94 -3.21 19.71 -31.26
CA ALA A 94 -3.27 19.19 -29.91
C ALA A 94 -2.53 17.84 -29.82
N GLY A 95 -1.20 17.89 -29.85
CA GLY A 95 -0.37 16.77 -29.41
C GLY A 95 -0.59 16.57 -27.92
N LEU A 96 -1.01 15.38 -27.52
CA LEU A 96 -0.89 14.92 -26.14
C LEU A 96 0.61 14.76 -25.86
N GLU A 97 1.26 15.80 -25.35
CA GLU A 97 2.61 15.67 -24.80
C GLU A 97 2.48 15.20 -23.35
N GLU A 98 3.12 14.07 -23.04
CA GLU A 98 3.32 13.57 -21.68
C GLU A 98 4.01 14.63 -20.82
N ILE A 99 3.43 14.92 -19.65
CA ILE A 99 4.06 15.76 -18.64
C ILE A 99 5.22 14.95 -18.02
N LYS A 100 6.46 15.30 -18.37
CA LYS A 100 7.65 14.76 -17.69
C LYS A 100 7.74 15.33 -16.27
N PRO A 101 8.02 14.52 -15.24
CA PRO A 101 8.18 15.03 -13.88
C PRO A 101 9.44 15.89 -13.77
N ASP A 102 9.27 17.11 -13.27
CA ASP A 102 10.37 18.02 -12.95
C ASP A 102 11.27 17.43 -11.86
N LEU A 103 12.58 17.62 -12.05
CA LEU A 103 13.65 17.19 -11.15
C LEU A 103 13.45 17.77 -9.74
N VAL A 104 13.20 16.90 -8.76
CA VAL A 104 13.18 17.24 -7.34
C VAL A 104 14.59 17.72 -6.90
N PRO A 105 14.73 18.87 -6.23
CA PRO A 105 16.02 19.37 -5.77
C PRO A 105 16.65 18.44 -4.72
N ASN A 106 17.90 18.03 -4.95
CA ASN A 106 18.72 17.32 -3.97
C ASN A 106 19.01 18.22 -2.75
N HIS A 107 18.35 17.97 -1.64
CA HIS A 107 18.79 18.43 -0.31
C HIS A 107 19.26 17.23 0.51
N ARG A 108 20.58 17.03 0.50
CA ARG A 108 21.29 16.11 1.39
C ARG A 108 21.67 16.86 2.67
N PRO A 109 21.14 16.51 3.87
CA PRO A 109 21.64 17.10 5.10
C PRO A 109 23.05 16.56 5.42
N LYS A 110 24.01 17.47 5.63
CA LYS A 110 25.33 17.15 6.17
C LYS A 110 25.23 16.86 7.66
N ILE A 111 25.39 15.61 8.07
CA ILE A 111 25.58 15.23 9.49
C ILE A 111 27.08 15.29 9.78
N LYS A 112 27.47 16.14 10.75
CA LYS A 112 28.84 16.18 11.30
C LYS A 112 29.00 15.03 12.29
N GLU A 113 29.96 14.14 12.04
CA GLU A 113 30.43 13.18 13.02
C GLU A 113 31.05 13.90 14.22
N LYS A 114 30.59 13.56 15.43
CA LYS A 114 31.37 13.74 16.66
C LYS A 114 31.38 12.41 17.40
N ASN A 115 32.55 11.78 17.40
CA ASN A 115 32.88 10.65 18.25
C ASN A 115 33.01 11.11 19.70
N HIS A 116 32.17 10.58 20.58
CA HIS A 116 32.57 10.30 21.96
C HIS A 116 31.69 9.18 22.52
N VAL A 117 32.32 8.04 22.78
CA VAL A 117 31.72 6.88 23.45
C VAL A 117 31.87 7.12 24.95
N GLU A 118 30.75 7.26 25.66
CA GLU A 118 30.67 7.01 27.10
C GLU A 118 29.59 5.96 27.35
N SER A 119 29.98 4.90 28.06
CA SER A 119 29.16 3.73 28.36
C SER A 119 28.00 4.07 29.29
N MET A 120 26.76 4.00 28.80
CA MET A 120 25.55 4.09 29.63
C MET A 120 24.91 2.71 29.80
N SER A 121 24.53 2.41 31.04
CA SER A 121 23.97 1.11 31.46
C SER A 121 22.68 0.74 30.71
N THR A 122 22.53 -0.56 30.47
CA THR A 122 21.42 -1.23 29.77
C THR A 122 20.02 -0.89 30.32
N GLU A 123 19.91 -0.47 31.58
CA GLU A 123 18.64 0.00 32.18
C GLU A 123 18.14 1.33 31.59
N LYS A 124 19.03 2.22 31.15
CA LYS A 124 18.62 3.49 30.52
C LYS A 124 18.10 3.31 29.10
N ILE A 125 18.54 2.25 28.39
CA ILE A 125 18.02 1.90 27.06
C ILE A 125 16.62 1.29 27.19
N LEU A 126 16.43 0.37 28.15
CA LEU A 126 15.13 -0.28 28.39
C LEU A 126 14.04 0.72 28.81
N ASN A 127 14.42 1.75 29.59
CA ASN A 127 13.50 2.84 29.97
C ASN A 127 13.26 3.88 28.87
N ARG A 128 14.07 3.89 27.79
CA ARG A 128 13.86 4.72 26.60
C ARG A 128 12.94 4.02 25.59
N VAL A 129 13.05 2.70 25.49
CA VAL A 129 12.16 1.86 24.66
C VAL A 129 10.75 1.78 25.26
N LYS A 130 10.61 1.72 26.59
CA LYS A 130 9.30 1.79 27.28
C LYS A 130 8.60 3.16 27.21
N ARG A 131 9.26 4.19 26.66
CA ARG A 131 8.72 5.54 26.48
C ARG A 131 8.49 5.92 25.01
N GLN A 132 8.63 4.98 24.09
CA GLN A 132 7.99 5.07 22.78
C GLN A 132 6.59 4.51 22.94
N GLU A 133 5.69 5.32 23.49
CA GLU A 133 4.28 5.17 23.19
C GLU A 133 4.16 5.19 21.66
N ILE A 134 3.62 4.11 21.11
CA ILE A 134 3.23 4.01 19.71
C ILE A 134 2.12 5.04 19.54
N GLN A 135 2.51 6.24 19.11
CA GLN A 135 1.58 7.30 18.82
C GLN A 135 0.88 6.89 17.52
N GLU A 136 -0.44 6.71 17.57
CA GLU A 136 -1.26 6.58 16.36
C GLU A 136 -0.83 7.65 15.34
N PRO A 137 -0.83 7.34 14.03
CA PRO A 137 -0.53 8.33 13.01
C PRO A 137 -1.35 9.59 13.29
N ARG A 138 -0.72 10.77 13.29
CA ARG A 138 -1.48 12.01 13.51
C ARG A 138 -2.55 12.11 12.41
N GLU A 139 -3.77 12.54 12.76
CA GLU A 139 -4.93 12.54 11.85
C GLU A 139 -4.69 13.26 10.50
N ASP A 140 -3.71 14.16 10.45
CA ASP A 140 -3.21 14.84 9.23
C ASP A 140 -2.46 13.90 8.28
N ASP A 141 -1.68 12.95 8.78
CA ASP A 141 -0.86 12.02 8.00
C ASP A 141 -1.74 10.94 7.30
N GLU A 142 -2.79 10.43 7.96
CA GLU A 142 -3.74 9.48 7.35
C GLU A 142 -4.54 10.12 6.21
N SER A 143 -4.96 11.38 6.39
CA SER A 143 -5.72 12.12 5.40
C SER A 143 -4.91 12.33 4.12
N LEU A 144 -3.61 12.65 4.26
CA LEU A 144 -2.69 12.82 3.13
C LEU A 144 -2.45 11.51 2.37
N LEU A 145 -2.30 10.39 3.07
CA LEU A 145 -2.15 9.10 2.41
C LEU A 145 -3.44 8.65 1.71
N PHE A 146 -4.59 8.90 2.33
CA PHE A 146 -5.87 8.62 1.66
C PHE A 146 -5.94 9.39 0.33
N MET A 147 -5.58 10.67 0.33
CA MET A 147 -5.54 11.50 -0.87
C MET A 147 -4.55 11.00 -1.93
N SER A 148 -3.40 10.46 -1.54
CA SER A 148 -2.43 9.94 -2.53
C SER A 148 -2.92 8.69 -3.27
N ASN A 149 -3.95 8.02 -2.75
CA ASN A 149 -4.57 6.83 -3.34
C ASN A 149 -5.93 7.17 -3.99
N MET A 150 -6.25 8.45 -4.13
CA MET A 150 -7.43 8.92 -4.87
C MET A 150 -7.07 9.15 -6.34
N HIS A 151 -7.86 8.55 -7.23
CA HIS A 151 -7.71 8.65 -8.66
C HIS A 151 -8.98 9.24 -9.26
N GLN A 152 -8.82 10.23 -10.15
CA GLN A 152 -9.91 10.82 -10.90
C GLN A 152 -9.72 10.54 -12.38
N PHE A 153 -10.78 10.08 -13.05
CA PHE A 153 -10.82 9.91 -14.49
C PHE A 153 -12.20 10.25 -15.04
N GLN A 154 -12.25 10.60 -16.32
CA GLN A 154 -13.49 10.92 -17.00
C GLN A 154 -14.03 9.68 -17.70
N MET A 155 -15.28 9.32 -17.40
CA MET A 155 -15.97 8.21 -18.06
C MET A 155 -17.40 8.65 -18.40
N PHE A 156 -17.83 8.40 -19.64
CA PHE A 156 -19.17 8.77 -20.13
C PHE A 156 -19.53 10.25 -19.90
N GLY A 157 -18.54 11.15 -20.02
CA GLY A 157 -18.73 12.58 -19.80
C GLY A 157 -18.91 12.98 -18.34
N ARG A 158 -18.63 12.09 -17.37
CA ARG A 158 -18.65 12.37 -15.94
C ARG A 158 -17.29 12.08 -15.31
N ASP A 159 -16.92 12.88 -14.33
CA ASP A 159 -15.76 12.59 -13.49
C ASP A 159 -16.13 11.51 -12.47
N ILE A 160 -15.30 10.48 -12.41
CA ILE A 160 -15.38 9.41 -11.42
C ILE A 160 -14.15 9.53 -10.53
N GLN A 161 -14.37 9.48 -9.22
CA GLN A 161 -13.31 9.42 -8.22
C GLN A 161 -13.32 8.05 -7.58
N LEU A 162 -12.18 7.35 -7.67
CA LEU A 162 -11.96 6.06 -7.03
C LEU A 162 -10.83 6.17 -6.03
N TYR A 163 -11.02 5.57 -4.87
CA TYR A 163 -9.91 5.18 -4.03
C TYR A 163 -9.38 3.85 -4.59
N SER A 164 -8.09 3.77 -4.88
CA SER A 164 -7.43 2.53 -5.28
C SER A 164 -6.09 2.41 -4.60
N ARG A 165 -5.82 1.26 -3.98
CA ARG A 165 -4.55 1.00 -3.32
C ARG A 165 -4.10 -0.42 -3.53
N SER A 166 -2.81 -0.56 -3.81
CA SER A 166 -2.12 -1.84 -3.88
C SER A 166 -1.23 -2.06 -2.65
N TYR A 167 -1.27 -3.29 -2.14
CA TYR A 167 -0.45 -3.78 -1.05
C TYR A 167 0.58 -4.77 -1.62
N LEU A 168 1.65 -4.24 -2.20
CA LEU A 168 2.76 -5.05 -2.71
C LEU A 168 3.39 -5.86 -1.58
N GLY A 169 3.68 -7.13 -1.86
CA GLY A 169 4.14 -8.09 -0.87
C GLY A 169 2.98 -8.82 -0.19
N TYR A 170 1.75 -8.33 -0.24
CA TYR A 170 0.61 -8.96 0.44
C TYR A 170 -0.26 -9.83 -0.48
N GLY A 171 0.27 -10.20 -1.66
CA GLY A 171 -0.37 -11.20 -2.52
C GLY A 171 -0.27 -12.62 -1.95
N LEU A 172 -1.14 -13.51 -2.41
CA LEU A 172 -1.32 -14.85 -1.85
C LEU A 172 -0.06 -15.71 -1.87
N MET A 173 0.78 -15.58 -2.92
CA MET A 173 1.97 -16.42 -3.07
C MET A 173 3.16 -15.85 -2.30
N ILE A 174 3.41 -14.54 -2.41
CA ILE A 174 4.49 -13.87 -1.68
C ILE A 174 4.26 -13.85 -0.17
N ALA A 175 3.00 -13.77 0.28
CA ALA A 175 2.65 -13.87 1.70
C ALA A 175 3.01 -15.27 2.24
N ARG A 176 2.64 -16.33 1.50
CA ARG A 176 3.01 -17.71 1.86
C ARG A 176 4.51 -17.90 1.94
N GLU A 177 5.26 -17.43 0.93
CA GLU A 177 6.72 -17.49 0.94
C GLU A 177 7.29 -16.85 2.21
N THR A 178 6.87 -15.62 2.51
CA THR A 178 7.41 -14.85 3.63
C THR A 178 7.08 -15.48 4.97
N ILE A 179 5.84 -15.93 5.17
CA ILE A 179 5.41 -16.60 6.40
C ILE A 179 6.22 -17.88 6.61
N PHE A 180 6.31 -18.75 5.60
CA PHE A 180 7.02 -20.03 5.72
C PHE A 180 8.52 -19.83 5.99
N MET A 181 9.13 -18.86 5.31
CA MET A 181 10.55 -18.55 5.50
C MET A 181 10.84 -18.00 6.90
N ASN A 182 10.13 -16.95 7.32
CA ASN A 182 10.37 -16.31 8.62
C ASN A 182 10.18 -17.29 9.78
N GLU A 183 9.12 -18.09 9.72
CA GLU A 183 8.85 -19.08 10.74
C GLU A 183 9.93 -20.16 10.82
N THR A 184 10.39 -20.67 9.67
CA THR A 184 11.50 -21.63 9.62
C THR A 184 12.79 -21.05 10.19
N ILE A 185 13.08 -19.78 9.89
CA ILE A 185 14.25 -19.07 10.41
C ILE A 185 14.17 -18.94 11.94
N ASP A 186 13.02 -18.52 12.46
CA ASP A 186 12.81 -18.33 13.89
C ASP A 186 12.97 -19.62 14.68
N GLY A 187 12.44 -20.74 14.17
CA GLY A 187 12.66 -22.06 14.74
C GLY A 187 14.15 -22.37 14.87
N ARG A 188 14.92 -22.18 13.80
CA ARG A 188 16.36 -22.47 13.79
C ARG A 188 17.20 -21.48 14.61
N LYS A 189 16.74 -20.23 14.80
CA LYS A 189 17.38 -19.24 15.68
C LYS A 189 17.29 -19.65 17.14
N LYS A 190 16.19 -20.29 17.56
CA LYS A 190 16.10 -20.86 18.91
C LYS A 190 17.21 -21.87 19.19
N ASP A 191 17.66 -22.57 18.14
CA ASP A 191 18.72 -23.57 18.24
C ASP A 191 20.15 -22.99 18.09
N SER A 192 20.32 -21.73 17.63
CA SER A 192 21.65 -21.14 17.45
C SER A 192 21.66 -19.60 17.38
N LYS A 193 22.72 -18.97 17.88
CA LYS A 193 22.89 -17.49 17.88
C LYS A 193 23.40 -16.91 16.54
N LYS A 194 22.97 -17.44 15.39
CA LYS A 194 23.42 -16.99 14.06
C LYS A 194 22.54 -15.85 13.50
N SER A 195 23.09 -15.09 12.54
CA SER A 195 22.41 -13.95 11.90
C SER A 195 21.32 -14.37 10.91
N ASN A 196 20.43 -13.43 10.54
CA ASN A 196 19.35 -13.69 9.58
C ASN A 196 19.87 -14.11 8.20
N ASP A 197 20.86 -13.38 7.68
CA ASP A 197 21.50 -13.65 6.38
C ASP A 197 22.05 -15.09 6.29
N TYR A 198 22.59 -15.62 7.39
CA TYR A 198 23.04 -17.00 7.44
C TYR A 198 21.87 -17.98 7.22
N TYR A 199 20.74 -17.77 7.90
CA TYR A 199 19.59 -18.67 7.79
C TYR A 199 18.89 -18.56 6.46
N GLU A 200 18.79 -17.37 5.88
CA GLU A 200 18.25 -17.18 4.53
C GLU A 200 19.09 -17.96 3.50
N LYS A 201 20.42 -17.86 3.56
CA LYS A 201 21.33 -18.65 2.71
C LYS A 201 21.18 -20.15 2.94
N LEU A 202 21.03 -20.58 4.20
CA LEU A 202 20.85 -21.98 4.56
C LEU A 202 19.53 -22.54 4.00
N ILE A 203 18.42 -21.82 4.16
CA ILE A 203 17.10 -22.23 3.67
C ILE A 203 17.06 -22.29 2.15
N ARG A 204 17.68 -21.33 1.47
CA ARG A 204 17.83 -21.37 0.00
C ARG A 204 18.61 -22.60 -0.46
N LYS A 205 19.55 -23.09 0.35
CA LYS A 205 20.34 -24.30 0.07
C LYS A 205 19.58 -25.59 0.39
N GLU A 206 18.96 -25.66 1.58
CA GLU A 206 18.30 -26.87 2.07
C GLU A 206 16.89 -27.06 1.50
N LYS A 207 16.28 -26.01 0.93
CA LYS A 207 14.98 -26.02 0.25
C LYS A 207 13.85 -26.65 1.08
N LEU A 208 13.96 -26.67 2.41
CA LEU A 208 12.94 -27.20 3.32
C LEU A 208 12.45 -26.10 4.25
N LEU A 209 11.14 -25.86 4.22
CA LEU A 209 10.43 -24.93 5.07
C LEU A 209 9.50 -25.71 6.00
N LYS A 210 9.48 -25.33 7.28
CA LYS A 210 8.57 -25.86 8.30
C LYS A 210 7.63 -24.75 8.73
N THR A 211 6.34 -25.04 8.80
CA THR A 211 5.33 -24.04 9.15
C THR A 211 4.13 -24.65 9.88
N HIS A 212 3.57 -23.93 10.84
CA HIS A 212 2.29 -24.27 11.47
C HIS A 212 1.12 -24.01 10.52
N CYS A 213 1.28 -23.19 9.49
CA CYS A 213 0.24 -22.87 8.51
C CYS A 213 -0.01 -23.97 7.46
N MET A 214 0.74 -25.07 7.51
CA MET A 214 0.47 -26.25 6.69
C MET A 214 -0.33 -27.26 7.51
N PRO A 215 -1.39 -27.91 6.96
CA PRO A 215 -2.14 -28.90 7.74
C PRO A 215 -1.26 -30.06 8.22
N LYS A 216 -1.62 -30.62 9.37
CA LYS A 216 -0.86 -31.69 10.04
C LYS A 216 -0.51 -32.85 9.10
N GLU A 217 0.73 -33.32 9.21
CA GLU A 217 1.28 -34.46 8.45
C GLU A 217 1.30 -34.28 6.93
N ILE A 218 0.98 -33.09 6.42
CA ILE A 218 1.09 -32.79 4.99
C ILE A 218 2.48 -32.24 4.68
N LYS A 219 3.03 -32.74 3.57
CA LYS A 219 4.19 -32.18 2.90
C LYS A 219 3.81 -31.81 1.47
N GLY A 220 4.31 -30.70 0.99
CA GLY A 220 4.02 -30.19 -0.35
C GLY A 220 5.23 -29.53 -0.98
N LYS A 221 5.16 -29.32 -2.30
CA LYS A 221 6.12 -28.49 -3.02
C LYS A 221 5.51 -27.11 -3.21
N PHE A 222 6.23 -26.08 -2.75
CA PHE A 222 5.90 -24.70 -3.03
C PHE A 222 6.90 -24.16 -4.06
N LYS A 223 6.38 -23.47 -5.08
CA LYS A 223 7.18 -22.82 -6.10
C LYS A 223 6.68 -21.39 -6.28
N PHE A 224 7.59 -20.45 -6.20
CA PHE A 224 7.32 -19.05 -6.48
C PHE A 224 8.55 -18.45 -7.18
N GLN A 225 8.31 -17.78 -8.31
CA GLN A 225 9.36 -17.33 -9.23
C GLN A 225 10.31 -18.48 -9.63
N GLU A 226 11.63 -18.27 -9.60
CA GLU A 226 12.66 -19.27 -9.87
C GLU A 226 12.90 -20.26 -8.71
N PHE A 227 12.32 -19.99 -7.53
CA PHE A 227 12.60 -20.75 -6.33
C PHE A 227 11.57 -21.86 -6.09
N SER A 228 12.04 -22.94 -5.46
CA SER A 228 11.19 -24.07 -5.08
C SER A 228 11.66 -24.69 -3.78
N TRP A 229 10.71 -24.90 -2.87
CA TRP A 229 10.90 -25.46 -1.55
C TRP A 229 9.96 -26.65 -1.33
N GLN A 230 10.43 -27.63 -0.56
CA GLN A 230 9.56 -28.53 0.18
C GLN A 230 9.02 -27.76 1.39
N VAL A 231 7.72 -27.84 1.62
CA VAL A 231 7.05 -27.25 2.78
C VAL A 231 6.41 -28.38 3.56
N GLU A 232 6.64 -28.44 4.86
CA GLU A 232 6.05 -29.44 5.75
C GLU A 232 5.45 -28.81 7.01
N SER A 233 4.42 -29.48 7.54
CA SER A 233 3.81 -29.10 8.81
C SER A 233 4.78 -29.21 9.97
N HIS A 234 4.68 -28.29 10.93
CA HIS A 234 5.14 -28.55 12.29
C HIS A 234 4.34 -29.72 12.89
N THR A 235 5.02 -30.62 13.60
CA THR A 235 4.43 -31.87 14.14
C THR A 235 4.05 -31.78 15.61
N ASP A 236 4.29 -30.63 16.23
CA ASP A 236 4.47 -30.55 17.69
C ASP A 236 3.16 -30.28 18.45
N HIS A 237 2.07 -30.02 17.74
CA HIS A 237 0.82 -29.51 18.31
C HIS A 237 -0.44 -30.26 17.81
N ASN A 238 -1.54 -30.12 18.55
CA ASN A 238 -2.87 -30.53 18.09
C ASN A 238 -3.41 -29.53 17.04
N SER A 239 -4.48 -29.87 16.33
CA SER A 239 -4.98 -29.06 15.20
C SER A 239 -5.45 -27.66 15.58
N GLU A 240 -5.98 -27.46 16.79
CA GLU A 240 -6.47 -26.16 17.25
C GLU A 240 -5.30 -25.25 17.64
N GLU A 241 -4.34 -25.76 18.40
CA GLU A 241 -3.14 -25.01 18.77
C GLU A 241 -2.34 -24.62 17.52
N GLN A 242 -2.24 -25.54 16.55
CA GLN A 242 -1.61 -25.27 15.26
C GLN A 242 -2.28 -24.10 14.50
N PHE A 243 -3.61 -24.02 14.51
CA PHE A 243 -4.33 -22.92 13.89
C PHE A 243 -3.94 -21.58 14.51
N TYR A 244 -3.92 -21.48 15.84
CA TYR A 244 -3.54 -20.24 16.53
C TYR A 244 -2.07 -19.87 16.33
N GLN A 245 -1.16 -20.85 16.28
CA GLN A 245 0.24 -20.59 15.94
C GLN A 245 0.39 -20.03 14.52
N CYS A 246 -0.36 -20.57 13.55
CA CYS A 246 -0.39 -20.03 12.20
C CYS A 246 -0.93 -18.59 12.17
N ILE A 247 -2.06 -18.32 12.84
CA ILE A 247 -2.63 -16.97 12.93
C ILE A 247 -1.64 -16.00 13.54
N SER A 248 -0.94 -16.38 14.61
CA SER A 248 0.10 -15.53 15.21
C SER A 248 1.22 -15.19 14.23
N LYS A 249 1.59 -16.10 13.32
CA LYS A 249 2.60 -15.84 12.28
C LYS A 249 2.08 -14.97 11.15
N ILE A 250 0.80 -15.10 10.81
CA ILE A 250 0.13 -14.20 9.88
C ILE A 250 0.04 -12.79 10.48
N ASP A 251 -0.31 -12.66 11.76
CA ASP A 251 -0.39 -11.37 12.45
C ASP A 251 0.97 -10.67 12.54
N GLU A 252 2.04 -11.43 12.78
CA GLU A 252 3.42 -10.90 12.73
C GLU A 252 3.79 -10.40 11.32
N TYR A 253 3.33 -11.11 10.29
CA TYR A 253 3.56 -10.76 8.89
C TYR A 253 2.80 -9.50 8.46
N ILE A 254 1.50 -9.44 8.76
CA ILE A 254 0.64 -8.29 8.45
C ILE A 254 1.07 -7.09 9.30
N GLY A 255 1.29 -7.32 10.59
CA GLY A 255 1.79 -6.36 11.57
C GLY A 255 1.02 -5.04 11.57
N THR A 256 1.69 -3.97 12.00
CA THR A 256 1.23 -2.57 11.89
C THR A 256 1.52 -1.96 10.51
N ASN A 257 2.10 -2.72 9.60
CA ASN A 257 2.62 -2.21 8.32
C ASN A 257 1.53 -2.07 7.26
N VAL A 258 0.42 -2.80 7.42
CA VAL A 258 -0.77 -2.65 6.57
C VAL A 258 -1.68 -1.60 7.16
N GLN A 259 -1.67 -0.41 6.56
CA GLN A 259 -2.66 0.60 6.88
C GLN A 259 -4.00 0.20 6.27
N LYS A 260 -5.08 0.26 7.06
CA LYS A 260 -6.41 -0.20 6.62
C LYS A 260 -7.00 0.78 5.60
N ALA A 261 -7.74 0.26 4.62
CA ALA A 261 -8.58 1.09 3.77
C ALA A 261 -9.76 1.65 4.57
N VAL A 262 -10.11 2.92 4.34
CA VAL A 262 -11.06 3.68 5.17
C VAL A 262 -12.41 3.82 4.46
N GLY A 263 -13.51 3.71 5.21
CA GLY A 263 -14.85 3.91 4.63
C GLY A 263 -15.41 2.69 3.88
N LEU A 264 -14.84 1.50 4.09
CA LEU A 264 -15.36 0.25 3.55
C LEU A 264 -16.69 -0.20 4.19
N GLU A 265 -17.08 0.35 5.33
CA GLU A 265 -18.30 -0.07 6.06
C GLU A 265 -19.60 0.14 5.27
N GLN A 266 -19.57 1.04 4.28
CA GLN A 266 -20.71 1.32 3.41
C GLN A 266 -20.62 0.58 2.06
N MET A 267 -19.59 -0.24 1.87
CA MET A 267 -19.29 -0.93 0.62
C MET A 267 -19.62 -2.42 0.70
N THR A 268 -20.05 -2.98 -0.42
CA THR A 268 -20.13 -4.43 -0.64
C THR A 268 -18.83 -4.88 -1.29
N ILE A 269 -18.05 -5.69 -0.58
CA ILE A 269 -16.77 -6.20 -1.08
C ILE A 269 -17.01 -7.43 -1.95
N TYR A 270 -16.38 -7.43 -3.12
CA TYR A 270 -16.30 -8.56 -4.05
C TYR A 270 -14.84 -8.97 -4.21
N VAL A 271 -14.61 -10.29 -4.24
CA VAL A 271 -13.30 -10.94 -4.43
C VAL A 271 -13.35 -11.80 -5.68
#